data_AF-A0A7C1WDE4-F1
#
_entry.id   AF-A0A7C1WDE4-F1
#
_cell.length_a   1.000
_cell.length_b   1.000
_cell.length_c   1.000
_cell.angle_alpha   90.00
_cell.angle_beta   90.00
_cell.angle_gamma   90.00
#
_symmetry.space_group_name_H-M   'P 1'
#
loop_
_entity.id
_entity.type
_entity.pdbx_description
1 polymer ?
#
loop_
_entity_poly.entity_id
_entity_poly.type
_entity_poly.pdbx_seq_one_letter_code
_entity_poly.pdbx_strand_id
1 'polypeptide(L)'
;SKAEHPEDYEIIPESIHAEPYGFVIRENDSDFKDFVNNFIIWTLLTGKFDEIYDTWMGPEGITPIERSSIYEGLLEGMQWPGISENWPEEK
;
A
#
# COMPACT_ATOMS: atom_id res chain seq x y z
N SER A 1 2.25 4.66 -19.24
CA SER A 1 3.65 4.20 -19.30
C SER A 1 4.54 5.33 -19.80
N LYS A 2 5.73 5.52 -19.23
CA LYS A 2 6.73 6.51 -19.69
C LYS A 2 7.81 5.90 -20.62
N ALA A 3 7.63 4.63 -21.03
CA ALA A 3 8.52 3.99 -21.98
C ALA A 3 8.51 4.74 -23.33
N GLU A 4 9.61 4.66 -24.09
CA GLU A 4 9.71 5.32 -25.40
C GLU A 4 8.76 4.70 -26.44
N HIS A 5 8.52 3.39 -26.35
CA HIS A 5 7.60 2.61 -27.19
C HIS A 5 6.68 1.74 -26.32
N PRO A 6 5.68 2.31 -25.62
CA PRO A 6 4.86 1.59 -24.66
C PRO A 6 4.03 0.45 -25.28
N GLU A 7 3.73 0.51 -26.57
CA GLU A 7 3.03 -0.52 -27.35
C GLU A 7 3.82 -1.81 -27.51
N ASP A 8 5.14 -1.78 -27.35
CA ASP A 8 6.00 -2.95 -27.45
C ASP A 8 6.00 -3.82 -26.18
N TYR A 9 5.31 -3.37 -25.12
CA TYR A 9 5.31 -4.00 -23.81
C TYR A 9 3.89 -4.33 -23.35
N GLU A 10 3.70 -5.55 -22.84
CA GLU A 10 2.46 -6.01 -22.25
C GLU A 10 2.72 -6.67 -20.89
N ILE A 11 1.81 -6.45 -19.94
CA ILE A 11 1.79 -7.15 -18.65
C ILE A 11 0.82 -8.32 -18.81
N ILE A 12 1.33 -9.55 -18.68
CA ILE A 12 0.49 -10.74 -18.71
C ILE A 12 -0.35 -10.85 -17.41
N PRO A 13 -1.60 -11.31 -17.47
CA PRO A 13 -2.50 -11.35 -16.31
C PRO A 13 -2.12 -12.39 -15.27
N GLU A 14 -1.34 -13.42 -15.65
CA GLU A 14 -0.92 -14.48 -14.74
C GLU A 14 0.21 -14.01 -13.82
N SER A 15 -0.09 -13.91 -12.52
CA SER A 15 0.94 -13.82 -11.50
C SER A 15 1.38 -15.22 -11.05
N ILE A 16 2.68 -15.42 -10.93
CA ILE A 16 3.25 -16.65 -10.34
C ILE A 16 3.19 -16.63 -8.81
N HIS A 17 3.25 -15.44 -8.18
CA HIS A 17 3.29 -15.26 -6.72
C HIS A 17 2.72 -13.89 -6.34
N ALA A 18 2.00 -13.83 -5.21
CA ALA A 18 1.62 -12.57 -4.57
C ALA A 18 2.59 -12.29 -3.41
N GLU A 19 3.48 -11.32 -3.61
CA GLU A 19 4.49 -10.94 -2.61
C GLU A 19 4.12 -9.57 -2.01
N PRO A 20 3.79 -9.50 -0.71
CA PRO A 20 3.49 -8.22 -0.06
C PRO A 20 4.76 -7.39 0.12
N TYR A 21 4.67 -6.08 -0.15
CA TYR A 21 5.74 -5.14 0.20
C TYR A 21 5.69 -4.80 1.69
N GLY A 22 6.85 -4.79 2.34
CA GLY A 22 7.01 -4.41 3.74
C GLY A 22 8.15 -3.41 3.93
N PHE A 23 8.06 -2.61 4.99
CA PHE A 23 9.16 -1.73 5.40
C PHE A 23 10.19 -2.53 6.20
N VAL A 24 11.41 -2.59 5.69
CA VAL A 24 12.52 -3.25 6.38
C VAL A 24 13.06 -2.34 7.47
N ILE A 25 13.15 -2.86 8.69
CA ILE A 25 13.65 -2.14 9.87
C ILE A 25 14.76 -2.94 10.56
N ARG A 26 15.47 -2.30 11.48
CA ARG A 26 16.49 -2.99 12.30
C ARG A 26 15.83 -4.03 13.20
N GLU A 27 16.51 -5.17 13.34
CA GLU A 27 16.12 -6.20 14.28
C GLU A 27 16.21 -5.69 15.73
N ASN A 28 15.33 -6.19 16.60
CA ASN A 28 15.26 -5.86 18.05
C ASN A 28 14.88 -4.41 18.38
N ASP A 29 14.28 -3.66 17.46
CA ASP A 29 13.73 -2.31 17.69
C ASP A 29 12.19 -2.36 17.69
N SER A 30 11.61 -2.89 18.77
CA SER A 30 10.15 -3.11 18.87
C SER A 30 9.35 -1.81 18.84
N ASP A 31 9.84 -0.77 19.50
CA ASP A 31 9.12 0.50 19.62
C ASP A 31 9.02 1.19 18.26
N PHE A 32 10.10 1.16 17.47
CA PHE A 32 10.09 1.70 16.12
C PHE A 32 9.21 0.86 15.19
N LYS A 33 9.27 -0.48 15.30
CA LYS A 33 8.39 -1.38 14.55
C LYS A 33 6.92 -1.06 14.81
N ASP A 34 6.54 -0.90 16.07
CA ASP A 34 5.16 -0.63 16.46
C ASP A 34 4.72 0.75 15.98
N PHE A 35 5.60 1.76 16.04
CA PHE A 35 5.33 3.06 15.42
C PHE A 35 5.05 2.94 13.91
N VAL A 36 5.92 2.24 13.16
CA VAL A 36 5.77 2.07 11.71
C VAL A 36 4.48 1.32 11.36
N ASN A 37 4.20 0.22 12.05
CA ASN A 37 2.97 -0.55 11.86
C ASN A 37 1.72 0.32 12.12
N ASN A 38 1.72 1.05 13.23
CA ASN A 38 0.60 1.91 13.60
C ASN A 38 0.38 3.04 12.60
N PHE A 39 1.47 3.65 12.12
CA PHE A 39 1.40 4.69 11.09
C PHE A 39 0.80 4.16 9.79
N ILE A 40 1.22 2.99 9.33
CA ILE A 40 0.68 2.37 8.11
C ILE A 40 -0.82 2.08 8.27
N ILE A 41 -1.23 1.48 9.38
CA ILE A 41 -2.64 1.21 9.68
C ILE A 41 -3.43 2.51 9.68
N TRP A 42 -2.94 3.55 10.35
CA TRP A 42 -3.57 4.87 10.37
C TRP A 42 -3.73 5.46 8.97
N THR A 43 -2.72 5.34 8.09
CA THR A 43 -2.86 5.82 6.70
C THR A 43 -3.93 5.08 5.92
N LEU A 44 -4.14 3.78 6.19
CA LEU A 44 -5.19 2.99 5.57
C LEU A 44 -6.57 3.38 6.11
N LEU A 45 -6.72 3.51 7.43
CA LEU A 45 -7.99 3.88 8.07
C LEU A 45 -8.48 5.29 7.69
N THR A 46 -7.55 6.23 7.51
CA THR A 46 -7.88 7.61 7.15
C THR A 46 -8.02 7.86 5.65
N GLY A 47 -7.81 6.83 4.81
CA GLY A 47 -7.78 6.97 3.34
C GLY A 47 -6.53 7.70 2.82
N LYS A 48 -5.58 8.05 3.69
CA LYS A 48 -4.33 8.71 3.31
C LYS A 48 -3.47 7.86 2.37
N PHE A 49 -3.53 6.55 2.54
CA PHE A 49 -2.91 5.61 1.62
C PHE A 49 -3.47 5.78 0.20
N ASP A 50 -4.80 5.87 0.06
CA ASP A 50 -5.45 6.01 -1.25
C ASP A 50 -5.07 7.34 -1.91
N GLU A 51 -5.00 8.44 -1.17
CA GLU A 51 -4.52 9.73 -1.71
C GLU A 51 -3.10 9.61 -2.31
N ILE A 52 -2.20 8.90 -1.61
CA ILE A 52 -0.83 8.67 -2.08
C ILE A 52 -0.85 7.74 -3.30
N TYR A 53 -1.62 6.64 -3.25
CA TYR A 53 -1.77 5.72 -4.37
C TYR A 53 -2.25 6.46 -5.61
N ASP A 54 -3.29 7.28 -5.49
CA ASP A 54 -3.91 7.96 -6.62
C ASP A 54 -2.97 8.97 -7.29
N THR A 55 -2.13 9.64 -6.50
CA THR A 55 -1.10 10.55 -7.00
C THR A 55 -0.11 9.86 -7.93
N TRP A 56 0.29 8.63 -7.59
CA TRP A 56 1.34 7.91 -8.33
C TRP A 56 0.78 6.94 -9.36
N MET A 57 -0.21 6.14 -8.97
CA MET A 57 -0.70 4.96 -9.67
C MET A 57 -2.19 5.01 -9.99
N GLY A 58 -2.93 6.01 -9.52
CA GLY A 58 -4.34 6.19 -9.85
C GLY A 58 -4.58 6.44 -11.35
N PRO A 59 -5.85 6.49 -11.78
CA PRO A 59 -6.21 6.70 -13.19
C PRO A 59 -5.57 7.96 -13.80
N GLU A 60 -5.46 9.03 -12.99
CA GLU A 60 -4.84 10.31 -13.35
C GLU A 60 -3.40 10.46 -12.80
N GLY A 61 -2.83 9.37 -12.27
CA GLY A 61 -1.52 9.35 -11.64
C GLY A 61 -0.36 9.41 -12.64
N ILE A 62 0.86 9.54 -12.11
CA ILE A 62 2.08 9.60 -12.92
C ILE A 62 2.29 8.32 -13.75
N THR A 63 1.90 7.18 -13.21
CA THR A 63 1.99 5.86 -13.83
C THR A 63 0.71 5.08 -13.55
N PRO A 64 -0.38 5.31 -14.32
CA PRO A 64 -1.65 4.66 -14.04
C PRO A 64 -1.53 3.13 -14.09
N ILE A 65 -1.89 2.48 -12.98
CA ILE A 65 -1.92 1.03 -12.82
C ILE A 65 -3.24 0.67 -12.15
N GLU A 66 -4.02 -0.19 -12.81
CA GLU A 66 -5.26 -0.71 -12.25
C GLU A 66 -4.97 -1.51 -10.98
N ARG A 67 -5.76 -1.28 -9.93
CA ARG A 67 -5.61 -2.03 -8.69
C ARG A 67 -5.97 -3.49 -8.93
N SER A 68 -5.07 -4.39 -8.54
CA SER A 68 -5.32 -5.83 -8.67
C SER A 68 -6.41 -6.30 -7.70
N SER A 69 -7.23 -7.26 -8.11
CA SER A 69 -8.23 -7.90 -7.24
C SER A 69 -7.63 -8.58 -6.01
N ILE A 70 -6.40 -9.09 -6.11
CA ILE A 70 -5.66 -9.68 -4.99
C ILE A 70 -5.35 -8.63 -3.93
N TYR A 71 -4.98 -7.42 -4.34
CA TYR A 71 -4.68 -6.32 -3.43
C TYR A 71 -5.92 -5.88 -2.64
N GLU A 72 -7.05 -5.71 -3.32
CA GLU A 72 -8.33 -5.39 -2.67
C GLU A 72 -8.75 -6.50 -1.69
N GLY A 73 -8.63 -7.77 -2.09
CA GLY A 73 -8.90 -8.90 -1.20
C GLY A 73 -7.97 -8.95 0.02
N LEU A 74 -6.70 -8.54 -0.13
CA LEU A 74 -5.78 -8.41 1.00
C LEU A 74 -6.21 -7.31 1.97
N LEU A 75 -6.58 -6.13 1.45
CA LEU A 75 -7.08 -5.01 2.27
C LEU A 75 -8.34 -5.40 3.05
N GLU A 76 -9.30 -6.05 2.39
CA GLU A 76 -10.54 -6.52 3.02
C GLU A 76 -10.30 -7.61 4.07
N GLY A 77 -9.34 -8.51 3.82
CA GLY A 77 -9.02 -9.63 4.70
C GLY A 77 -8.19 -9.24 5.93
N MET A 78 -7.54 -8.08 5.93
CA MET A 78 -6.75 -7.62 7.06
C MET A 78 -7.63 -7.10 8.19
N GLN A 79 -7.53 -7.75 9.35
CA GLN A 79 -8.13 -7.26 10.59
C GLN A 79 -7.11 -6.39 11.32
N TRP A 80 -7.49 -5.16 11.64
CA TRP A 80 -6.63 -4.17 12.30
C TRP A 80 -6.98 -4.05 13.78
N PRO A 81 -6.26 -4.74 14.70
CA PRO A 81 -6.55 -4.62 16.12
C PRO A 81 -6.14 -3.24 16.64
N GLY A 82 -7.12 -2.43 17.03
CA GLY A 82 -6.98 -1.49 18.15
C GLY A 82 -6.41 -0.10 17.87
N ILE A 83 -6.43 0.41 16.63
CA ILE A 83 -6.02 1.80 16.34
C ILE A 83 -7.22 2.58 15.80
N SER A 84 -7.43 3.79 16.32
CA SER A 84 -8.46 4.72 15.89
C SER A 84 -7.94 5.64 14.77
N GLU A 85 -8.85 6.26 14.03
CA GLU A 85 -8.55 7.33 13.07
C GLU A 85 -7.87 8.56 13.73
N ASN A 86 -8.00 8.72 15.05
CA ASN A 86 -7.48 9.84 15.83
C ASN A 86 -6.05 9.63 16.37
N TRP A 87 -5.41 8.50 16.07
CA TRP A 87 -3.98 8.31 16.34
C TRP A 87 -3.15 9.34 15.53
N PRO A 88 -2.05 9.92 16.05
CA PRO A 88 -1.38 9.65 17.33
C PRO A 88 -1.84 10.54 18.49
N GLU A 89 -2.85 11.40 18.31
CA GLU A 89 -3.27 12.38 19.31
C GLU A 89 -3.86 11.74 20.58
N GLU A 90 -4.29 10.47 20.49
CA GLU A 90 -4.78 9.66 21.63
C GLU A 90 -3.66 9.00 22.47
N LYS A 91 -2.37 9.32 22.26
CA LYS A 91 -1.25 8.78 23.06
C LYS A 91 -0.95 9.58 24.33
#